data_AF-A0A5M8F4C6-F1
#
_entry.id   AF-A0A5M8F4C6-F1
#
_cell.length_a   1.000
_cell.length_b   1.000
_cell.length_c   1.000
_cell.angle_alpha   90.00
_cell.angle_beta   90.00
_cell.angle_gamma   90.00
#
_symmetry.space_group_name_H-M   'P 1'
#
loop_
_entity.id
_entity.type
_entity.pdbx_description
1 polymer ?
#
loop_
_entity_poly.entity_id
_entity_poly.type
_entity_poly.pdbx_seq_one_letter_code
_entity_poly.pdbx_strand_id
1 'polypeptide(L)'
;MFSNVVALYRAIGAPPIEDGVIRYEGMPTPDIIGTLRMCDGLPAAYGKFEHCSEEADSLDIEFRLPSNESGRFYANLGEFVARNGSLGKGQFPSNVYIVELCWADSDDTEPPTIKALRRVCRLIELLALLAIGVDKDSSQDGFNLFFALPPDGAKPPRTFLLPTQVDAKVLDYELNHLSLLEEILNRKNENKAHLSERKLMIRMAVASVIEKFESEPNLFLVIVREWREVLATYRANLQTYVYSFSFERARREVAQAEIDYGTKLSGVLGDIAGKMLALPISLAGLVVLEKTT
;
A
#
# COMPACT_ATOMS: atom_id res chain seq x y z
N MET A 1 23.02 20.79 2.78
CA MET A 1 23.60 21.47 1.59
C MET A 1 22.49 22.16 0.80
N PHE A 2 21.54 21.42 0.21
CA PHE A 2 20.36 22.05 -0.41
C PHE A 2 19.54 22.93 0.54
N SER A 3 19.40 22.49 1.80
CA SER A 3 18.83 23.27 2.91
C SER A 3 19.40 24.69 3.06
N ASN A 4 20.69 24.89 2.74
CA ASN A 4 21.35 26.20 2.84
C ASN A 4 20.86 27.14 1.73
N VAL A 5 20.67 26.60 0.52
CA VAL A 5 20.12 27.33 -0.63
C VAL A 5 18.69 27.74 -0.36
N VAL A 6 17.89 26.83 0.23
CA VAL A 6 16.52 27.15 0.66
C VAL A 6 16.52 28.22 1.75
N ALA A 7 17.44 28.15 2.71
CA ALA A 7 17.58 29.16 3.76
C ALA A 7 17.92 30.53 3.18
N LEU A 8 18.87 30.61 2.24
CA LEU A 8 19.20 31.85 1.52
C LEU A 8 17.98 32.39 0.76
N TYR A 9 17.29 31.53 -0.01
CA TYR A 9 16.09 31.90 -0.76
C TYR A 9 14.99 32.50 0.15
N ARG A 10 14.78 31.91 1.33
CA ARG A 10 13.83 32.41 2.34
C ARG A 10 14.30 33.72 2.97
N ALA A 11 15.58 33.82 3.34
CA ALA A 11 16.15 34.99 4.01
C ALA A 11 16.08 36.26 3.15
N ILE A 12 16.26 36.12 1.83
CA ILE A 12 16.14 37.24 0.87
C ILE A 12 14.69 37.56 0.46
N GLY A 13 13.70 36.96 1.14
CA GLY A 13 12.29 37.27 0.95
C GLY A 13 11.57 36.47 -0.14
N ALA A 14 12.10 35.32 -0.54
CA ALA A 14 11.53 34.43 -1.56
C ALA A 14 11.19 35.16 -2.88
N PRO A 15 12.18 35.79 -3.55
CA PRO A 15 11.97 36.50 -4.81
C PRO A 15 11.44 35.56 -5.90
N PRO A 16 10.83 36.11 -6.97
CA PRO A 16 10.43 35.31 -8.11
C PRO A 16 11.64 34.59 -8.73
N ILE A 17 11.39 33.37 -9.21
CA ILE A 17 12.39 32.55 -9.90
C ILE A 17 12.18 32.75 -11.40
N GLU A 18 13.14 33.41 -12.06
CA GLU A 18 13.12 33.69 -13.49
C GLU A 18 14.22 32.88 -14.18
N ASP A 19 13.86 31.97 -15.09
CA ASP A 19 14.80 31.09 -15.80
C ASP A 19 15.78 30.32 -14.88
N GLY A 20 15.29 29.98 -13.67
CA GLY A 20 16.07 29.28 -12.64
C GLY A 20 17.04 30.17 -11.87
N VAL A 21 16.89 31.49 -11.97
CA VAL A 21 17.70 32.49 -11.29
C VAL A 21 16.83 33.30 -10.33
N ILE A 22 17.38 33.60 -9.16
CA ILE A 22 16.79 34.52 -8.19
C ILE A 22 17.65 35.77 -8.10
N ARG A 23 16.99 36.92 -7.95
CA ARG A 23 17.64 38.23 -7.80
C ARG A 23 17.17 38.92 -6.54
N TYR A 24 18.10 39.56 -5.86
CA TYR A 24 17.83 40.36 -4.66
C TYR A 24 18.72 41.58 -4.64
N GLU A 25 18.12 42.74 -4.39
CA GLU A 25 18.81 44.00 -4.14
C GLU A 25 18.22 44.62 -2.86
N GLY A 26 19.06 44.86 -1.85
CA GLY A 26 18.58 45.39 -0.58
C GLY A 26 19.65 45.51 0.51
N MET A 27 19.20 45.74 1.75
CA MET A 27 20.10 45.89 2.90
C MET A 27 20.66 44.54 3.36
N PRO A 28 21.98 44.40 3.60
CA PRO A 28 22.55 43.20 4.20
C PRO A 28 22.10 43.06 5.66
N THR A 29 21.23 42.08 5.94
CA THR A 29 20.88 41.72 7.32
C THR A 29 21.81 40.61 7.83
N PRO A 30 22.03 40.49 9.15
CA PRO A 30 22.86 39.40 9.70
C PRO A 30 22.38 38.00 9.30
N ASP A 31 21.08 37.82 9.10
CA ASP A 31 20.47 36.56 8.65
C ASP A 31 20.80 36.26 7.18
N ILE A 32 20.64 37.25 6.30
CA ILE A 32 21.00 37.12 4.88
C ILE A 32 22.50 36.85 4.73
N ILE A 33 23.35 37.58 5.44
CA ILE A 33 24.80 37.37 5.38
C ILE A 33 25.16 35.99 5.94
N GLY A 34 24.56 35.56 7.04
CA GLY A 34 24.77 34.23 7.61
C GLY A 34 24.43 33.11 6.61
N THR A 35 23.28 33.21 5.94
CA THR A 35 22.85 32.24 4.92
C THR A 35 23.68 32.31 3.65
N LEU A 36 24.11 33.48 3.22
CA LEU A 36 25.01 33.68 2.09
C LEU A 36 26.36 32.99 2.31
N ARG A 37 26.97 33.17 3.49
CA ARG A 37 28.22 32.48 3.86
C ARG A 37 28.07 30.95 3.93
N MET A 38 26.88 30.44 4.24
CA MET A 38 26.61 28.99 4.19
C MET A 38 26.48 28.45 2.76
N CYS A 39 26.28 29.32 1.78
CA CYS A 39 26.27 29.01 0.36
C CYS A 39 27.65 29.16 -0.29
N ASP A 40 28.58 29.88 0.36
CA ASP A 40 29.98 29.99 -0.09
C ASP A 40 30.65 28.62 -0.11
N GLY A 41 31.21 28.26 -1.27
CA GLY A 41 31.92 26.98 -1.45
C GLY A 41 31.01 25.76 -1.60
N LEU A 42 29.70 25.92 -1.75
CA LEU A 42 28.83 24.82 -2.16
C LEU A 42 29.25 24.28 -3.54
N PRO A 43 29.20 22.96 -3.76
CA PRO A 43 29.38 22.40 -5.10
C PRO A 43 28.39 23.01 -6.09
N ALA A 44 28.82 23.25 -7.33
CA ALA A 44 27.99 23.84 -8.39
C ALA A 44 26.66 23.11 -8.65
N ALA A 45 26.56 21.84 -8.24
CA ALA A 45 25.33 21.07 -8.29
C ALA A 45 24.19 21.65 -7.44
N TYR A 46 24.50 22.40 -6.37
CA TYR A 46 23.53 23.08 -5.50
C TYR A 46 23.22 24.52 -5.94
N GLY A 47 23.74 24.94 -7.09
CA GLY A 47 23.59 26.30 -7.59
C GLY A 47 24.91 27.06 -7.59
N LYS A 48 24.87 28.28 -8.14
CA LYS A 48 26.05 29.16 -8.25
C LYS A 48 25.63 30.62 -8.16
N PHE A 49 26.47 31.43 -7.53
CA PHE A 49 26.37 32.88 -7.66
C PHE A 49 26.80 33.28 -9.08
N GLU A 50 25.93 33.95 -9.81
CA GLU A 50 26.26 34.60 -11.09
C GLU A 50 26.75 36.03 -10.84
N HIS A 51 26.16 36.69 -9.84
CA HIS A 51 26.60 37.97 -9.30
C HIS A 51 26.43 37.98 -7.77
N CYS A 52 27.37 38.61 -7.08
CA CYS A 52 27.28 38.88 -5.65
C CYS A 52 28.14 40.11 -5.35
N SER A 53 27.51 41.21 -4.94
CA SER A 53 28.17 42.43 -4.48
C SER A 53 27.68 42.75 -3.07
N GLU A 54 28.61 42.80 -2.12
CA GLU A 54 28.34 43.05 -0.71
C GLU A 54 29.09 44.33 -0.28
N GLU A 55 28.32 45.38 0.02
CA GLU A 55 28.78 46.64 0.60
C GLU A 55 28.16 46.84 2.00
N ALA A 56 28.59 47.87 2.73
CA ALA A 56 28.11 48.10 4.10
C ALA A 56 26.58 48.31 4.20
N ASP A 57 26.00 48.99 3.21
CA ASP A 57 24.57 49.36 3.18
C ASP A 57 23.83 48.81 1.94
N SER A 58 24.47 47.93 1.16
CA SER A 58 23.87 47.39 -0.07
C SER A 58 24.34 45.97 -0.33
N LEU A 59 23.42 45.12 -0.76
CA LEU A 59 23.65 43.74 -1.14
C LEU A 59 22.89 43.43 -2.42
N ASP A 60 23.63 43.06 -3.46
CA ASP A 60 23.11 42.62 -4.75
C ASP A 60 23.51 41.15 -4.98
N ILE A 61 22.52 40.29 -5.20
CA ILE A 61 22.70 38.85 -5.40
C ILE A 61 21.96 38.43 -6.65
N GLU A 62 22.67 37.76 -7.56
CA GLU A 62 22.09 36.93 -8.61
C GLU A 62 22.56 35.49 -8.41
N PHE A 63 21.62 34.60 -8.04
CA PHE A 63 21.94 33.20 -7.74
C PHE A 63 21.16 32.27 -8.66
N ARG A 64 21.88 31.39 -9.36
CA ARG A 64 21.27 30.32 -10.16
C ARG A 64 20.95 29.14 -9.27
N LEU A 65 19.67 28.81 -9.16
CA LEU A 65 19.16 27.70 -8.38
C LEU A 65 19.49 26.34 -9.02
N PRO A 66 19.60 25.28 -8.20
CA PRO A 66 19.80 23.94 -8.73
C PRO A 66 18.52 23.44 -9.41
N SER A 67 18.71 22.72 -10.51
CA SER A 67 17.65 22.13 -11.33
C SER A 67 17.90 20.65 -11.60
N ASN A 68 18.60 19.95 -10.69
CA ASN A 68 19.07 18.58 -10.83
C ASN A 68 18.73 17.73 -9.58
N GLU A 69 19.27 16.52 -9.48
CA GLU A 69 19.00 15.59 -8.37
C GLU A 69 19.53 16.07 -7.01
N SER A 70 20.48 17.01 -6.98
CA SER A 70 21.00 17.61 -5.75
C SER A 70 20.05 18.65 -5.14
N GLY A 71 19.06 19.10 -5.91
CA GLY A 71 18.13 20.12 -5.46
C GLY A 71 17.26 20.64 -6.60
N ARG A 72 15.96 20.81 -6.33
CA ARG A 72 15.06 21.44 -7.28
C ARG A 72 13.95 22.22 -6.60
N PHE A 73 13.64 23.37 -7.19
CA PHE A 73 12.55 24.25 -6.82
C PHE A 73 11.36 24.00 -7.75
N TYR A 74 10.15 24.01 -7.18
CA TYR A 74 8.89 23.85 -7.89
C TYR A 74 7.96 25.00 -7.48
N ALA A 75 7.29 25.61 -8.44
CA ALA A 75 6.39 26.72 -8.17
C ALA A 75 5.20 26.27 -7.30
N ASN A 76 4.61 25.12 -7.64
CA ASN A 76 3.44 24.56 -6.96
C ASN A 76 3.46 23.03 -6.95
N LEU A 77 2.49 22.45 -6.25
CA LEU A 77 2.36 21.01 -6.09
C LEU A 77 2.04 20.28 -7.40
N GLY A 78 1.30 20.91 -8.32
CA GLY A 78 1.00 20.34 -9.64
C GLY A 78 2.26 20.16 -10.49
N GLU A 79 3.13 21.18 -10.51
CA GLU A 79 4.44 21.09 -11.15
C GLU A 79 5.31 20.00 -10.51
N PHE A 80 5.32 19.94 -9.18
CA PHE A 80 6.05 18.92 -8.44
C PHE A 80 5.61 17.51 -8.85
N VAL A 81 4.30 17.23 -8.90
CA VAL A 81 3.79 15.92 -9.30
C VAL A 81 4.12 15.60 -10.76
N ALA A 82 3.89 16.55 -11.67
CA ALA A 82 4.11 16.34 -13.11
C ALA A 82 5.59 16.10 -13.48
N ARG A 83 6.53 16.69 -12.74
CA ARG A 83 7.98 16.58 -13.03
C ARG A 83 8.70 15.45 -12.30
N ASN A 84 8.02 14.70 -11.43
CA ASN A 84 8.63 13.65 -10.63
C ASN A 84 7.97 12.28 -10.86
N GLY A 85 8.41 11.59 -11.91
CA GLY A 85 7.99 10.21 -12.20
C GLY A 85 8.35 9.18 -11.12
N SER A 86 9.29 9.49 -10.22
CA SER A 86 9.61 8.66 -9.05
C SER A 86 8.42 8.49 -8.09
N LEU A 87 7.49 9.46 -8.06
CA LEU A 87 6.25 9.35 -7.28
C LEU A 87 5.44 8.12 -7.73
N GLY A 88 5.37 7.87 -9.04
CA GLY A 88 4.73 6.69 -9.62
C GLY A 88 5.45 5.38 -9.30
N LYS A 89 6.67 5.42 -8.79
CA LYS A 89 7.42 4.26 -8.29
C LYS A 89 7.31 4.10 -6.78
N GLY A 90 6.46 4.89 -6.13
CA GLY A 90 6.32 4.92 -4.68
C GLY A 90 7.48 5.62 -3.97
N GLN A 91 8.33 6.35 -4.69
CA GLN A 91 9.51 7.01 -4.15
C GLN A 91 9.28 8.52 -4.07
N PHE A 92 9.32 9.06 -2.85
CA PHE A 92 9.23 10.50 -2.66
C PHE A 92 10.63 11.13 -2.88
N PRO A 93 10.78 12.10 -3.81
CA PRO A 93 12.06 12.75 -4.07
C PRO A 93 12.65 13.46 -2.84
N SER A 94 13.98 13.57 -2.80
CA SER A 94 14.70 14.34 -1.77
C SER A 94 15.25 15.65 -2.36
N ASN A 95 15.63 16.58 -1.49
CA ASN A 95 16.11 17.92 -1.85
C ASN A 95 15.08 18.69 -2.69
N VAL A 96 13.88 18.83 -2.15
CA VAL A 96 12.73 19.44 -2.83
C VAL A 96 12.35 20.70 -2.10
N TYR A 97 12.07 21.77 -2.86
CA TYR A 97 11.42 22.96 -2.35
C TYR A 97 10.18 23.32 -3.18
N ILE A 98 9.03 23.52 -2.52
CA ILE A 98 7.78 23.94 -3.18
C ILE A 98 7.45 25.35 -2.72
N VAL A 99 7.50 26.32 -3.64
CA VAL A 99 7.37 27.76 -3.35
C VAL A 99 5.99 28.08 -2.78
N GLU A 100 4.91 27.63 -3.41
CA GLU A 100 3.53 27.86 -2.94
C GLU A 100 3.30 27.39 -1.49
N LEU A 101 3.95 26.31 -1.09
CA LEU A 101 3.82 25.73 0.25
C LEU A 101 4.82 26.29 1.25
N CYS A 102 5.77 27.12 0.79
CA CYS A 102 6.96 27.53 1.54
C CYS A 102 7.66 26.36 2.24
N TRP A 103 7.67 25.18 1.61
CA TRP A 103 8.06 23.92 2.26
C TRP A 103 9.24 23.25 1.57
N ALA A 104 10.18 22.76 2.38
CA ALA A 104 11.30 21.93 1.99
C ALA A 104 11.20 20.53 2.61
N ASP A 105 11.75 19.51 1.96
CA ASP A 105 11.82 18.15 2.52
C ASP A 105 12.67 18.04 3.79
N SER A 106 13.48 19.06 4.08
CA SER A 106 14.29 19.21 5.29
C SER A 106 13.59 19.97 6.43
N ASP A 107 12.36 20.47 6.23
CA ASP A 107 11.61 21.17 7.28
C ASP A 107 10.99 20.18 8.28
N ASP A 108 10.93 20.58 9.56
CA ASP A 108 10.34 19.78 10.64
C ASP A 108 8.81 19.59 10.49
N THR A 109 8.13 20.61 9.95
CA THR A 109 6.67 20.61 9.84
C THR A 109 6.25 20.32 8.41
N GLU A 110 5.71 19.13 8.20
CA GLU A 110 5.23 18.70 6.90
C GLU A 110 3.75 19.08 6.64
N PRO A 111 3.45 19.76 5.51
CA PRO A 111 2.09 20.12 5.12
C PRO A 111 1.17 18.91 4.94
N PRO A 112 -0.14 19.05 5.19
CA PRO A 112 -1.11 17.97 5.02
C PRO A 112 -1.13 17.37 3.60
N THR A 113 -0.95 18.19 2.58
CA THR A 113 -0.90 17.77 1.16
C THR A 113 0.31 16.88 0.88
N ILE A 114 1.47 17.20 1.45
CA ILE A 114 2.69 16.38 1.33
C ILE A 114 2.53 15.06 2.09
N LYS A 115 1.93 15.07 3.29
CA LYS A 115 1.58 13.85 4.02
C LYS A 115 0.66 12.94 3.19
N ALA A 116 -0.34 13.52 2.53
CA ALA A 116 -1.24 12.77 1.64
C ALA A 116 -0.46 12.17 0.44
N LEU A 117 0.42 12.94 -0.19
CA LEU A 117 1.24 12.45 -1.30
C LEU A 117 2.19 11.31 -0.87
N ARG A 118 2.80 11.39 0.32
CA ARG A 118 3.60 10.28 0.87
C ARG A 118 2.76 9.03 1.11
N ARG A 119 1.51 9.16 1.54
CA ARG A 119 0.59 8.02 1.66
C ARG A 119 0.28 7.39 0.31
N VAL A 120 0.17 8.18 -0.76
CA VAL A 120 -0.01 7.68 -2.13
C VAL A 120 1.24 6.90 -2.57
N CYS A 121 2.43 7.45 -2.35
CA CYS A 121 3.68 6.72 -2.61
C CYS A 121 3.74 5.40 -1.83
N ARG A 122 3.35 5.44 -0.55
CA ARG A 122 3.30 4.25 0.30
C ARG A 122 2.29 3.20 -0.21
N LEU A 123 1.13 3.64 -0.70
CA LEU A 123 0.16 2.74 -1.32
C LEU A 123 0.76 2.05 -2.56
N ILE A 124 1.48 2.77 -3.42
CA ILE A 124 2.15 2.18 -4.59
C ILE A 124 3.13 1.08 -4.17
N GLU A 125 3.95 1.32 -3.14
CA GLU A 125 4.86 0.30 -2.61
C GLU A 125 4.11 -0.95 -2.13
N LEU A 126 3.02 -0.76 -1.37
CA LEU A 126 2.22 -1.86 -0.83
C LEU A 126 1.52 -2.64 -1.95
N LEU A 127 1.00 -1.94 -2.96
CA LEU A 127 0.41 -2.55 -4.15
C LEU A 127 1.44 -3.32 -4.96
N ALA A 128 2.67 -2.82 -5.09
CA ALA A 128 3.75 -3.54 -5.76
C ALA A 128 4.14 -4.83 -5.01
N LEU A 129 4.13 -4.83 -3.68
CA LEU A 129 4.31 -6.04 -2.87
C LEU A 129 3.12 -7.01 -2.98
N LEU A 130 1.93 -6.48 -3.24
CA LEU A 130 0.72 -7.28 -3.43
C LEU A 130 0.59 -7.82 -4.85
N ALA A 131 1.08 -7.15 -5.88
CA ALA A 131 0.87 -7.58 -7.26
C ALA A 131 1.38 -9.00 -7.53
N ILE A 132 0.81 -9.66 -8.53
CA ILE A 132 1.25 -10.99 -8.99
C ILE A 132 2.55 -10.84 -9.80
N GLY A 133 2.65 -9.74 -10.55
CA GLY A 133 3.85 -9.33 -11.26
C GLY A 133 4.01 -7.82 -11.19
N VAL A 134 5.26 -7.37 -11.27
CA VAL A 134 5.63 -5.95 -11.33
C VAL A 134 6.61 -5.78 -12.46
N ASP A 135 6.24 -5.00 -13.46
CA ASP A 135 7.15 -4.53 -14.48
C ASP A 135 7.63 -3.12 -14.10
N LYS A 136 8.95 -3.04 -13.88
CA LYS A 136 9.64 -1.83 -13.41
C LYS A 136 10.37 -1.08 -14.52
N ASP A 137 10.51 -1.70 -15.69
CA ASP A 137 11.46 -1.29 -16.71
C ASP A 137 10.75 -0.64 -17.90
N SER A 138 9.50 -1.01 -18.18
CA SER A 138 8.78 -0.46 -19.34
C SER A 138 8.32 0.99 -19.21
N SER A 139 8.36 1.57 -18.00
CA SER A 139 7.97 2.96 -17.76
C SER A 139 9.02 3.70 -16.93
N GLN A 140 9.42 4.89 -17.39
CA GLN A 140 10.31 5.76 -16.62
C GLN A 140 9.60 6.37 -15.40
N ASP A 141 8.29 6.59 -15.47
CA ASP A 141 7.52 7.40 -14.52
C ASP A 141 6.56 6.58 -13.64
N GLY A 142 6.71 5.26 -13.62
CA GLY A 142 5.89 4.40 -12.75
C GLY A 142 6.17 2.92 -12.94
N PHE A 143 5.36 2.12 -12.26
CA PHE A 143 5.33 0.66 -12.39
C PHE A 143 4.07 0.21 -13.12
N ASN A 144 4.19 -0.94 -13.75
CA ASN A 144 3.09 -1.70 -14.31
C ASN A 144 2.80 -2.89 -13.39
N LEU A 145 1.72 -2.79 -12.61
CA LEU A 145 1.33 -3.81 -11.64
C LEU A 145 0.30 -4.75 -12.23
N PHE A 146 0.48 -6.06 -12.06
CA PHE A 146 -0.44 -7.07 -12.58
C PHE A 146 -1.28 -7.69 -11.46
N PHE A 147 -2.59 -7.63 -11.62
CA PHE A 147 -3.57 -8.26 -10.73
C PHE A 147 -4.46 -9.20 -11.53
N ALA A 148 -4.92 -10.30 -10.93
CA ALA A 148 -5.75 -11.26 -11.64
C ALA A 148 -6.99 -11.64 -10.82
N LEU A 149 -8.08 -11.87 -11.54
CA LEU A 149 -9.26 -12.54 -11.01
C LEU A 149 -9.22 -14.01 -11.43
N PRO A 150 -9.46 -14.94 -10.48
CA PRO A 150 -9.66 -16.34 -10.82
C PRO A 150 -10.92 -16.50 -11.70
N PRO A 151 -11.09 -17.65 -12.37
CA PRO A 151 -12.32 -17.93 -13.10
C PRO A 151 -13.52 -17.87 -12.16
N ASP A 152 -14.60 -17.25 -12.64
CA ASP A 152 -15.89 -17.18 -11.94
C ASP A 152 -16.98 -17.80 -12.83
N GLY A 153 -17.29 -19.07 -12.55
CA GLY A 153 -18.24 -19.86 -13.33
C GLY A 153 -17.86 -19.95 -14.81
N ALA A 154 -18.58 -19.19 -15.65
CA ALA A 154 -18.38 -19.17 -17.09
C ALA A 154 -17.27 -18.22 -17.57
N LYS A 155 -16.78 -17.30 -16.72
CA LYS A 155 -15.75 -16.34 -17.11
C LYS A 155 -14.34 -16.96 -16.96
N PRO A 156 -13.48 -16.90 -17.99
CA PRO A 156 -12.09 -17.32 -17.85
C PRO A 156 -11.34 -16.39 -16.87
N PRO A 157 -10.18 -16.83 -16.34
CA PRO A 157 -9.33 -15.96 -15.55
C PRO A 157 -8.94 -14.70 -16.35
N ARG A 158 -8.94 -13.55 -15.68
CA ARG A 158 -8.60 -12.26 -16.29
C ARG A 158 -7.45 -11.61 -15.53
N THR A 159 -6.48 -11.08 -16.27
CA THR A 159 -5.36 -10.31 -15.72
C THR A 159 -5.52 -8.85 -16.14
N PHE A 160 -5.37 -7.96 -15.17
CA PHE A 160 -5.49 -6.51 -15.33
C PHE A 160 -4.13 -5.86 -15.09
N LEU A 161 -3.82 -4.86 -15.93
CA LEU A 161 -2.67 -3.99 -15.79
C LEU A 161 -3.08 -2.73 -15.03
N LEU A 162 -2.31 -2.37 -14.00
CA LEU A 162 -2.45 -1.13 -13.25
C LEU A 162 -1.16 -0.30 -13.40
N PRO A 163 -1.12 0.68 -14.32
CA PRO A 163 -0.04 1.65 -14.39
C PRO A 163 -0.13 2.63 -13.21
N THR A 164 0.94 2.81 -12.43
CA THR A 164 0.94 3.64 -11.22
C THR A 164 1.25 5.11 -11.49
N GLN A 165 0.63 5.69 -12.52
CA GLN A 165 0.81 7.10 -12.88
C GLN A 165 0.13 8.02 -11.85
N VAL A 166 0.92 8.86 -11.19
CA VAL A 166 0.44 9.78 -10.16
C VAL A 166 0.03 11.10 -10.81
N ASP A 167 -1.24 11.47 -10.61
CA ASP A 167 -1.81 12.75 -11.01
C ASP A 167 -2.12 13.59 -9.76
N ALA A 168 -2.07 14.92 -9.83
CA ALA A 168 -2.34 15.77 -8.66
C ALA A 168 -3.75 15.54 -8.06
N LYS A 169 -4.73 15.09 -8.85
CA LYS A 169 -6.09 14.74 -8.41
C LYS A 169 -6.13 13.61 -7.38
N VAL A 170 -5.07 12.81 -7.23
CA VAL A 170 -5.01 11.79 -6.17
C VAL A 170 -5.14 12.40 -4.77
N LEU A 171 -4.80 13.69 -4.63
CA LEU A 171 -4.84 14.43 -3.36
C LEU A 171 -6.25 14.85 -2.96
N ASP A 172 -7.21 14.79 -3.88
CA ASP A 172 -8.62 15.09 -3.61
C ASP A 172 -9.32 13.96 -2.84
N TYR A 173 -8.63 12.83 -2.62
CA TYR A 173 -9.19 11.62 -2.04
C TYR A 173 -8.41 11.15 -0.83
N GLU A 174 -9.14 10.66 0.18
CA GLU A 174 -8.55 10.18 1.42
C GLU A 174 -8.18 8.69 1.38
N LEU A 175 -6.88 8.41 1.51
CA LEU A 175 -6.37 7.06 1.73
C LEU A 175 -6.46 6.66 3.22
N ASN A 176 -7.55 5.97 3.54
CA ASN A 176 -7.84 5.46 4.88
C ASN A 176 -7.31 4.03 5.10
N HIS A 177 -6.97 3.68 6.34
CA HIS A 177 -6.61 2.30 6.76
C HIS A 177 -5.47 1.61 5.97
N LEU A 178 -4.49 2.37 5.47
CA LEU A 178 -3.29 1.76 4.85
C LEU A 178 -2.53 0.83 5.81
N SER A 179 -2.61 1.10 7.12
CA SER A 179 -2.02 0.26 8.17
C SER A 179 -2.47 -1.20 8.11
N LEU A 180 -3.68 -1.49 7.60
CA LEU A 180 -4.16 -2.85 7.40
C LEU A 180 -3.30 -3.61 6.38
N LEU A 181 -2.98 -2.97 5.24
CA LEU A 181 -2.11 -3.55 4.23
C LEU A 181 -0.69 -3.72 4.77
N GLU A 182 -0.20 -2.73 5.51
CA GLU A 182 1.12 -2.80 6.14
C GLU A 182 1.21 -3.97 7.11
N GLU A 183 0.18 -4.22 7.91
CA GLU A 183 0.14 -5.37 8.81
C GLU A 183 0.13 -6.70 8.04
N ILE A 184 -0.67 -6.82 6.99
CA ILE A 184 -0.77 -8.04 6.16
C ILE A 184 0.52 -8.30 5.37
N LEU A 185 1.26 -7.26 5.00
CA LEU A 185 2.50 -7.37 4.22
C LEU A 185 3.75 -7.37 5.09
N ASN A 186 3.63 -7.16 6.41
CA ASN A 186 4.76 -7.14 7.31
C ASN A 186 5.46 -8.51 7.33
N ARG A 187 6.78 -8.54 7.04
CA ARG A 187 7.59 -9.77 7.03
C ARG A 187 7.56 -10.52 8.37
N LYS A 188 7.41 -9.79 9.49
CA LYS A 188 7.28 -10.41 10.83
C LYS A 188 6.05 -11.30 10.95
N ASN A 189 5.07 -11.13 10.07
CA ASN A 189 3.82 -11.88 10.04
C ASN A 189 3.84 -13.05 9.05
N GLU A 190 4.94 -13.33 8.35
CA GLU A 190 5.00 -14.37 7.31
C GLU A 190 4.57 -15.77 7.79
N ASN A 191 4.83 -16.08 9.07
CA ASN A 191 4.46 -17.36 9.68
C ASN A 191 3.05 -17.37 10.29
N LYS A 192 2.28 -16.27 10.19
CA LYS A 192 0.90 -16.25 10.69
C LYS A 192 0.01 -17.09 9.77
N ALA A 193 -0.86 -17.89 10.38
CA ALA A 193 -1.85 -18.67 9.66
C ALA A 193 -2.71 -17.77 8.76
N HIS A 194 -3.07 -18.29 7.58
CA HIS A 194 -3.95 -17.65 6.59
C HIS A 194 -3.44 -16.33 5.97
N LEU A 195 -2.15 -16.01 6.09
CA LEU A 195 -1.60 -14.78 5.51
C LEU A 195 -1.70 -14.77 3.97
N SER A 196 -1.41 -15.90 3.34
CA SER A 196 -1.52 -16.10 1.89
C SER A 196 -2.92 -15.80 1.38
N GLU A 197 -3.94 -16.28 2.09
CA GLU A 197 -5.34 -16.13 1.76
C GLU A 197 -5.77 -14.66 1.92
N ARG A 198 -5.32 -13.98 2.99
CA ARG A 198 -5.57 -12.55 3.15
C ARG A 198 -4.95 -11.72 2.02
N LYS A 199 -3.71 -12.02 1.62
CA LYS A 199 -3.05 -11.36 0.48
C LYS A 199 -3.83 -11.61 -0.82
N LEU A 200 -4.27 -12.84 -1.04
CA LEU A 200 -5.09 -13.21 -2.21
C LEU A 200 -6.41 -12.43 -2.24
N MET A 201 -7.11 -12.30 -1.11
CA MET A 201 -8.36 -11.56 -1.04
C MET A 201 -8.20 -10.06 -1.33
N ILE A 202 -7.09 -9.45 -0.90
CA ILE A 202 -6.79 -8.04 -1.26
C ILE A 202 -6.47 -7.94 -2.75
N ARG A 203 -5.67 -8.86 -3.30
CA ARG A 203 -5.39 -8.88 -4.76
C ARG A 203 -6.67 -8.95 -5.57
N MET A 204 -7.60 -9.84 -5.19
CA MET A 204 -8.90 -9.95 -5.85
C MET A 204 -9.72 -8.68 -5.68
N ALA A 205 -9.74 -8.08 -4.49
CA ALA A 205 -10.46 -6.82 -4.27
C ALA A 205 -9.97 -5.67 -5.15
N VAL A 206 -8.64 -5.52 -5.29
CA VAL A 206 -8.04 -4.54 -6.21
C VAL A 206 -8.43 -4.86 -7.65
N ALA A 207 -8.29 -6.12 -8.07
CA ALA A 207 -8.64 -6.55 -9.43
C ALA A 207 -10.12 -6.33 -9.76
N SER A 208 -11.03 -6.60 -8.81
CA SER A 208 -12.46 -6.37 -8.97
C SER A 208 -12.81 -4.89 -9.13
N VAL A 209 -12.11 -3.99 -8.44
CA VAL A 209 -12.30 -2.54 -8.65
C VAL A 209 -11.78 -2.12 -10.02
N ILE A 210 -10.60 -2.62 -10.44
CA ILE A 210 -10.08 -2.33 -11.78
C ILE A 210 -11.06 -2.82 -12.86
N GLU A 211 -11.60 -4.02 -12.73
CA GLU A 211 -12.57 -4.58 -13.68
C GLU A 211 -13.80 -3.68 -13.85
N LYS A 212 -14.31 -3.09 -12.76
CA LYS A 212 -15.49 -2.19 -12.80
C LYS A 212 -15.22 -0.90 -13.59
N PHE A 213 -13.96 -0.46 -13.66
CA PHE A 213 -13.57 0.84 -14.22
C PHE A 213 -12.51 0.71 -15.32
N GLU A 214 -12.43 -0.45 -15.98
CA GLU A 214 -11.38 -0.78 -16.97
C GLU A 214 -11.28 0.23 -18.13
N SER A 215 -12.36 0.95 -18.43
CA SER A 215 -12.41 1.99 -19.46
C SER A 215 -11.84 3.35 -19.03
N GLU A 216 -11.55 3.57 -17.74
CA GLU A 216 -10.99 4.83 -17.27
C GLU A 216 -9.50 4.96 -17.62
N PRO A 217 -9.04 6.15 -18.04
CA PRO A 217 -7.68 6.34 -18.53
C PRO A 217 -6.61 6.24 -17.43
N ASN A 218 -6.95 6.61 -16.19
CA ASN A 218 -6.04 6.53 -15.05
C ASN A 218 -6.61 5.60 -13.97
N LEU A 219 -6.34 4.31 -14.13
CA LEU A 219 -6.78 3.28 -13.19
C LEU A 219 -6.16 3.44 -11.79
N PHE A 220 -4.96 4.05 -11.68
CA PHE A 220 -4.38 4.31 -10.36
C PHE A 220 -5.16 5.38 -9.60
N LEU A 221 -5.57 6.46 -10.28
CA LEU A 221 -6.47 7.45 -9.70
C LEU A 221 -7.80 6.80 -9.26
N VAL A 222 -8.34 5.86 -10.05
CA VAL A 222 -9.53 5.08 -9.65
C VAL A 222 -9.27 4.31 -8.37
N ILE A 223 -8.14 3.61 -8.23
CA ILE A 223 -7.81 2.87 -7.00
C ILE A 223 -7.74 3.80 -5.78
N VAL A 224 -7.16 4.99 -5.94
CA VAL A 224 -7.08 5.99 -4.86
C VAL A 224 -8.47 6.51 -4.50
N ARG A 225 -9.28 6.88 -5.50
CA ARG A 225 -10.66 7.36 -5.35
C ARG A 225 -11.57 6.32 -4.69
N GLU A 226 -11.52 5.09 -5.19
CA GLU A 226 -12.37 3.97 -4.79
C GLU A 226 -11.72 3.10 -3.70
N TRP A 227 -10.76 3.64 -2.95
CA TRP A 227 -10.03 2.88 -1.94
C TRP A 227 -10.96 2.26 -0.88
N ARG A 228 -12.04 2.97 -0.53
CA ARG A 228 -13.07 2.45 0.39
C ARG A 228 -13.78 1.20 -0.17
N GLU A 229 -14.02 1.15 -1.48
CA GLU A 229 -14.63 0.01 -2.16
C GLU A 229 -13.67 -1.19 -2.21
N VAL A 230 -12.37 -0.95 -2.41
CA VAL A 230 -11.34 -2.01 -2.29
C VAL A 230 -11.40 -2.64 -0.88
N LEU A 231 -11.43 -1.81 0.17
CA LEU A 231 -11.51 -2.28 1.55
C LEU A 231 -12.83 -3.01 1.85
N ALA A 232 -13.95 -2.53 1.31
CA ALA A 232 -15.26 -3.18 1.45
C ALA A 232 -15.28 -4.56 0.78
N THR A 233 -14.78 -4.65 -0.45
CA THR A 233 -14.66 -5.90 -1.21
C THR A 233 -13.73 -6.88 -0.50
N TYR A 234 -12.60 -6.42 0.03
CA TYR A 234 -11.70 -7.24 0.84
C TYR A 234 -12.41 -7.83 2.08
N ARG A 235 -13.15 -6.99 2.84
CA ARG A 235 -13.87 -7.43 4.03
C ARG A 235 -14.95 -8.47 3.68
N ALA A 236 -15.68 -8.26 2.59
CA ALA A 236 -16.67 -9.21 2.10
C ALA A 236 -16.03 -10.56 1.73
N ASN A 237 -14.91 -10.53 0.98
CA ASN A 237 -14.16 -11.74 0.61
C ASN A 237 -13.66 -12.50 1.84
N LEU A 238 -13.12 -11.78 2.83
CA LEU A 238 -12.65 -12.36 4.09
C LEU A 238 -13.80 -12.98 4.90
N GLN A 239 -14.93 -12.28 5.00
CA GLN A 239 -16.10 -12.76 5.71
C GLN A 239 -16.66 -14.04 5.08
N THR A 240 -16.76 -14.08 3.75
CA THR A 240 -17.18 -15.28 3.00
C THR A 240 -16.24 -16.45 3.24
N TYR A 241 -14.92 -16.22 3.21
CA TYR A 241 -13.94 -17.28 3.50
C TYR A 241 -14.09 -17.85 4.92
N VAL A 242 -14.23 -16.98 5.92
CA VAL A 242 -14.41 -17.41 7.32
C VAL A 242 -15.71 -18.19 7.51
N TYR A 243 -16.80 -17.77 6.86
CA TYR A 243 -18.08 -18.49 6.93
C TYR A 243 -18.05 -19.84 6.22
N SER A 244 -17.43 -19.93 5.04
CA SER A 244 -17.26 -21.20 4.33
C SER A 244 -16.48 -22.22 5.18
N PHE A 245 -15.39 -21.78 5.82
CA PHE A 245 -14.63 -22.64 6.72
C PHE A 245 -15.46 -23.13 7.92
N SER A 246 -16.30 -22.25 8.48
CA SER A 246 -17.20 -22.60 9.58
C SER A 246 -18.27 -23.61 9.16
N PHE A 247 -18.82 -23.45 7.95
CA PHE A 247 -19.81 -24.37 7.39
C PHE A 247 -19.21 -25.75 7.09
N GLU A 248 -18.02 -25.82 6.50
CA GLU A 248 -17.34 -27.09 6.25
C GLU A 248 -17.06 -27.86 7.55
N ARG A 249 -16.64 -27.14 8.60
CA ARG A 249 -16.46 -27.72 9.93
C ARG A 249 -17.78 -28.28 10.48
N ALA A 250 -18.86 -27.49 10.47
CA ALA A 250 -20.17 -27.94 10.94
C ALA A 250 -20.65 -29.18 10.16
N ARG A 251 -20.49 -29.18 8.83
CA ARG A 251 -20.83 -30.33 7.98
C ARG A 251 -20.03 -31.58 8.35
N ARG A 252 -18.73 -31.44 8.61
CA ARG A 252 -17.89 -32.56 9.05
C ARG A 252 -18.31 -33.09 10.42
N GLU A 253 -18.65 -32.21 11.36
CA GLU A 253 -19.13 -32.61 12.69
C GLU A 253 -20.45 -33.39 12.61
N VAL A 254 -21.39 -32.96 11.75
CA VAL A 254 -22.64 -33.70 11.49
C VAL A 254 -22.36 -35.08 10.88
N ALA A 255 -21.51 -35.14 9.84
CA ALA A 255 -21.17 -36.42 9.21
C ALA A 255 -20.50 -37.40 10.20
N GLN A 256 -19.64 -36.90 11.10
CA GLN A 256 -19.05 -37.74 12.14
C GLN A 256 -20.10 -38.22 13.15
N ALA A 257 -21.03 -37.36 13.57
CA ALA A 257 -22.10 -37.74 14.47
C ALA A 257 -23.02 -38.82 13.85
N GLU A 258 -23.31 -38.75 12.55
CA GLU A 258 -24.04 -39.79 11.83
C GLU A 258 -23.30 -41.14 11.83
N ILE A 259 -22.00 -41.14 11.58
CA ILE A 259 -21.15 -42.35 11.63
C ILE A 259 -21.12 -42.95 13.04
N ASP A 260 -20.92 -42.12 14.06
CA ASP A 260 -20.86 -42.55 15.45
C ASP A 260 -22.21 -43.13 15.91
N TYR A 261 -23.31 -42.50 15.49
CA TYR A 261 -24.66 -42.99 15.76
C TYR A 261 -24.92 -44.34 15.09
N GLY A 262 -24.56 -44.49 13.81
CA GLY A 262 -24.66 -45.76 13.08
C GLY A 262 -23.85 -46.86 13.76
N THR A 263 -22.62 -46.56 14.17
CA THR A 263 -21.72 -47.50 14.87
C THR A 263 -22.33 -47.95 16.20
N LYS A 264 -22.86 -47.02 17.00
CA LYS A 264 -23.54 -47.35 18.27
C LYS A 264 -24.79 -48.20 18.04
N LEU A 265 -25.60 -47.88 17.04
CA LEU A 265 -26.82 -48.63 16.73
C LEU A 265 -26.49 -50.06 16.28
N SER A 266 -25.48 -50.23 15.41
CA SER A 266 -24.99 -51.55 14.99
C SER A 266 -24.42 -52.34 16.17
N GLY A 267 -23.71 -51.69 17.11
CA GLY A 267 -23.26 -52.31 18.35
C GLY A 267 -24.41 -52.84 19.20
N VAL A 268 -25.44 -52.02 19.44
CA VAL A 268 -26.64 -52.42 20.19
C VAL A 268 -27.38 -53.57 19.51
N LEU A 269 -27.55 -53.52 18.18
CA LEU A 269 -28.19 -54.59 17.42
C LEU A 269 -27.35 -55.88 17.46
N GLY A 270 -26.02 -55.77 17.39
CA GLY A 270 -25.11 -56.89 17.57
C GLY A 270 -25.24 -57.54 18.95
N ASP A 271 -25.29 -56.73 20.00
CA ASP A 271 -25.51 -57.21 21.37
C ASP A 271 -26.87 -57.90 21.54
N ILE A 272 -27.94 -57.35 20.94
CA ILE A 272 -29.27 -57.96 20.96
C ILE A 272 -29.24 -59.31 20.22
N ALA A 273 -28.68 -59.35 19.00
CA ALA A 273 -28.58 -60.58 18.22
C ALA A 273 -27.76 -61.64 18.96
N GLY A 274 -26.64 -61.26 19.58
CA GLY A 274 -25.81 -62.13 20.41
C GLY A 274 -26.58 -62.68 21.62
N LYS A 275 -27.33 -61.83 22.34
CA LYS A 275 -28.17 -62.26 23.46
C LYS A 275 -29.31 -63.18 23.02
N MET A 276 -29.93 -62.90 21.87
CA MET A 276 -30.98 -63.76 21.30
C MET A 276 -30.45 -65.13 20.90
N LEU A 277 -29.25 -65.21 20.33
CA LEU A 277 -28.60 -66.49 19.98
C LEU A 277 -28.12 -67.26 21.20
N ALA A 278 -27.75 -66.58 22.29
CA ALA A 278 -27.31 -67.21 23.54
C ALA A 278 -28.47 -67.84 24.35
N LEU A 279 -29.69 -67.31 24.22
CA LEU A 279 -30.89 -67.79 24.93
C LEU A 279 -31.21 -69.28 24.64
N PRO A 280 -31.27 -69.75 23.38
CA PRO A 280 -31.48 -71.17 23.07
C PRO A 280 -30.39 -72.09 23.63
N ILE A 281 -29.13 -71.65 23.61
CA ILE A 281 -27.98 -72.44 24.11
C ILE A 281 -28.07 -72.60 25.62
N SER A 282 -28.43 -71.53 26.33
CA SER A 282 -28.61 -71.56 27.78
C SER A 282 -29.82 -72.40 28.19
N LEU A 283 -30.91 -72.41 27.41
CA LEU A 283 -32.03 -73.32 27.60
C LEU A 283 -31.64 -74.80 27.35
N ALA A 284 -30.88 -75.07 26.29
CA ALA A 284 -30.40 -76.42 25.98
C ALA A 284 -29.46 -76.95 27.08
N GLY A 285 -28.60 -76.10 27.64
CA GLY A 285 -27.77 -76.44 28.79
C GLY A 285 -28.58 -76.81 30.03
N LEU A 286 -29.67 -76.08 30.32
CA LEU A 286 -30.60 -76.39 31.42
C LEU A 286 -31.27 -77.76 31.23
N VAL A 287 -31.75 -78.07 30.03
CA VAL A 287 -32.38 -79.37 29.73
C VAL A 287 -31.40 -80.54 29.85
N VAL A 288 -30.12 -80.32 29.52
CA VAL A 288 -29.06 -81.33 29.70
C VAL A 288 -28.74 -81.56 31.18
N LEU A 289 -28.68 -80.49 31.98
CA LEU A 289 -28.49 -80.55 33.43
C LEU A 289 -29.64 -81.27 34.14
N GLU A 290 -30.88 -81.00 33.74
CA GLU A 290 -32.07 -81.64 34.30
C GLU A 290 -32.14 -83.15 33.95
N LYS A 291 -31.51 -83.58 32.85
CA LYS A 291 -31.38 -84.99 32.48
C LYS A 291 -30.20 -85.72 33.12
N THR A 292 -29.28 -85.00 33.73
CA THR A 292 -28.06 -85.57 34.36
C THR A 292 -28.10 -85.52 35.89
N THR A 293 -29.20 -85.03 36.46
CA THR A 293 -29.53 -85.11 37.90
C THR A 293 -30.61 -86.17 38.11
#